data_AF-A0A933PE80-F1
#
_entry.id   AF-A0A933PE80-F1
#
_cell.length_a   1.000
_cell.length_b   1.000
_cell.length_c   1.000
_cell.angle_alpha   90.00
_cell.angle_beta   90.00
_cell.angle_gamma   90.00
#
_symmetry.space_group_name_H-M   'P 1'
#
loop_
_entity.id
_entity.type
_entity.pdbx_description
1 polymer ?
#
loop_
_entity_poly.entity_id
_entity_poly.type
_entity_poly.pdbx_seq_one_letter_code
_entity_poly.pdbx_strand_id
1 'polypeptide(L)'
;MVERVSQCGAGVGDAGLDDALAVDPLGGEIRLTAVDLVDCPDPVDEAQRLLADARAEWLVDQWWADPVVAQADWDAALASLYAQVAADDRRDAVERRTVLDGAPGLGSFAASLEVLDGAAAWTPEQAAVEGFVDDLADGAISGFAAARRVENHALWLQVAHAAVVVRAFTGRTPSLPRRTRSGRLLTDDQDVLVDGSVALELAVAAGITQGKAAALVDAATTLIIDDRLPLTMQALREGRLDWARLRMVVTRTRDLTLDNARAVEALLYRTRGVLEGGIRRFDTALTAAMLAVDADAEANRRRRNRKGRRVSIQTTDDGAALFTAVGPGEAVTAAYNGLDAAARYLRAHGDP
;
A
#
# COMPACT_ATOMS: atom_id res chain seq x y z
N MET A 1 -10.93 -24.40 69.07
CA MET A 1 -11.16 -24.87 70.45
C MET A 1 -10.63 -23.79 71.37
N VAL A 2 -11.50 -23.20 72.20
CA VAL A 2 -11.24 -22.35 73.38
C VAL A 2 -10.80 -20.89 73.06
N GLU A 3 -11.74 -19.93 73.03
CA GLU A 3 -12.26 -19.05 74.14
C GLU A 3 -11.42 -17.77 74.30
N ARG A 4 -11.93 -16.56 73.97
CA ARG A 4 -12.85 -15.66 74.70
C ARG A 4 -12.41 -15.29 76.12
N VAL A 5 -12.06 -14.01 76.33
CA VAL A 5 -12.36 -13.16 77.51
C VAL A 5 -12.37 -11.70 76.97
N SER A 6 -13.47 -10.94 76.85
CA SER A 6 -14.31 -10.26 77.88
C SER A 6 -13.47 -9.27 78.74
N GLN A 7 -13.83 -8.05 79.15
CA GLN A 7 -15.06 -7.27 79.12
C GLN A 7 -14.75 -5.91 79.81
N CYS A 8 -15.63 -4.92 79.60
CA CYS A 8 -15.95 -3.78 80.49
C CYS A 8 -14.95 -2.63 80.60
N GLY A 9 -15.34 -1.35 80.61
CA GLY A 9 -16.68 -0.73 80.60
C GLY A 9 -16.63 0.66 81.26
N ALA A 10 -17.61 1.50 80.90
CA ALA A 10 -18.00 2.82 81.46
C ALA A 10 -17.08 4.02 81.12
N GLY A 11 -17.54 5.18 80.65
CA GLY A 11 -18.89 5.74 80.54
C GLY A 11 -18.96 7.10 81.27
N VAL A 12 -19.69 8.07 80.69
CA VAL A 12 -19.93 9.47 81.12
C VAL A 12 -18.83 10.45 80.62
N GLY A 13 -19.05 11.47 79.78
CA GLY A 13 -20.28 12.17 79.34
C GLY A 13 -20.18 13.64 79.74
N ASP A 14 -19.95 14.57 78.81
CA ASP A 14 -20.94 15.58 78.37
C ASP A 14 -20.33 16.75 77.55
N ALA A 15 -21.08 17.09 76.51
CA ALA A 15 -21.24 18.26 75.64
C ALA A 15 -20.14 19.34 75.46
N GLY A 16 -19.90 19.70 74.18
CA GLY A 16 -19.48 21.06 73.82
C GLY A 16 -18.88 21.33 72.43
N LEU A 17 -19.56 20.95 71.35
CA LEU A 17 -19.58 21.53 69.98
C LEU A 17 -18.28 22.02 69.28
N ASP A 18 -18.02 21.37 68.15
CA ASP A 18 -17.60 21.90 66.83
C ASP A 18 -16.40 22.86 66.72
N ASP A 19 -15.26 22.31 66.28
CA ASP A 19 -14.72 22.72 64.98
C ASP A 19 -13.83 21.63 64.35
N ALA A 20 -14.10 21.31 63.10
CA ALA A 20 -13.38 20.30 62.33
C ALA A 20 -12.11 20.90 61.72
N LEU A 21 -10.95 20.58 62.30
CA LEU A 21 -9.67 20.79 61.65
C LEU A 21 -9.04 19.45 61.26
N ALA A 22 -8.61 19.42 59.99
CA ALA A 22 -8.17 18.24 59.25
C ALA A 22 -6.90 17.61 59.84
N VAL A 23 -6.85 16.29 59.68
CA VAL A 23 -5.69 15.42 59.86
C VAL A 23 -4.53 15.93 59.00
N ASP A 24 -3.37 16.10 59.62
CA ASP A 24 -2.07 16.31 58.96
C ASP A 24 -1.80 15.16 57.97
N PRO A 25 -1.75 15.41 56.64
CA PRO A 25 -1.55 14.35 55.66
C PRO A 25 -0.08 13.92 55.53
N LEU A 26 0.87 14.56 56.23
CA LEU A 26 2.31 14.31 56.06
C LEU A 26 2.96 13.90 57.39
N GLY A 27 2.37 12.88 58.02
CA GLY A 27 2.92 12.17 59.17
C GLY A 27 4.45 12.06 59.09
N GLY A 28 5.11 12.62 60.11
CA GLY A 28 6.48 13.09 60.05
C GLY A 28 7.59 12.10 59.66
N GLU A 29 8.72 12.72 59.32
CA GLU A 29 10.07 12.20 59.10
C GLU A 29 10.33 11.38 57.82
N ILE A 30 10.63 12.08 56.71
CA ILE A 30 11.52 11.56 55.67
C ILE A 30 12.96 11.90 56.08
N ARG A 31 13.70 10.93 56.63
CA ARG A 31 15.16 11.03 56.79
C ARG A 31 15.83 10.41 55.58
N LEU A 32 16.28 11.24 54.64
CA LEU A 32 17.14 10.82 53.54
C LEU A 32 18.52 10.42 54.10
N THR A 33 19.02 9.27 53.68
CA THR A 33 20.33 8.75 54.10
C THR A 33 21.41 9.18 53.10
N ALA A 34 22.68 9.16 53.51
CA ALA A 34 23.80 9.59 52.66
C ALA A 34 24.00 8.75 51.37
N VAL A 35 23.23 7.68 51.17
CA VAL A 35 23.21 6.86 49.95
C VAL A 35 22.24 7.42 48.90
N ASP A 36 21.25 8.22 49.29
CA ASP A 36 20.28 8.85 48.39
C ASP A 36 20.84 10.09 47.65
N LEU A 37 22.09 10.48 47.95
CA LEU A 37 22.79 11.65 47.40
C LEU A 37 23.84 11.30 46.34
N VAL A 38 23.91 10.05 45.88
CA VAL A 38 24.97 9.60 44.94
C VAL A 38 24.63 9.84 43.46
N ASP A 39 23.37 10.11 43.11
CA ASP A 39 23.00 10.44 41.72
C ASP A 39 22.83 11.96 41.55
N CYS A 40 23.94 12.65 41.23
CA CYS A 40 23.93 14.06 40.89
C CYS A 40 23.17 14.30 39.56
N PRO A 41 22.16 15.19 39.52
CA PRO A 41 21.43 15.51 38.29
C PRO A 41 22.32 16.26 37.28
N ASP A 42 22.02 16.12 35.99
CA ASP A 42 22.60 16.94 34.92
C ASP A 42 22.31 18.43 35.21
N PRO A 43 23.21 19.40 34.93
CA PRO A 43 22.90 20.83 35.07
C PRO A 43 21.61 21.29 34.36
N VAL A 44 21.11 20.53 33.38
CA VAL A 44 19.77 20.73 32.79
C VAL A 44 18.65 20.37 33.78
N ASP A 45 18.82 19.31 34.57
CA ASP A 45 17.86 18.84 35.57
C ASP A 45 17.79 19.78 36.78
N GLU A 46 18.90 20.40 37.19
CA GLU A 46 18.92 21.39 38.28
C GLU A 46 18.18 22.68 37.88
N ALA A 47 18.36 23.14 36.63
CA ALA A 47 17.62 24.27 36.09
C ALA A 47 16.13 23.97 35.94
N GLN A 48 15.77 22.75 35.52
CA GLN A 48 14.38 22.30 35.44
C GLN A 48 13.73 22.17 36.83
N ARG A 49 14.47 21.68 37.83
CA ARG A 49 14.00 21.62 39.23
C ARG A 49 13.72 23.02 39.80
N LEU A 50 14.64 23.97 39.62
CA LEU A 50 14.44 25.35 40.09
C LEU A 50 13.23 26.03 39.42
N LEU A 51 13.02 25.79 38.12
CA LEU A 51 11.83 26.27 37.42
C LEU A 51 10.55 25.59 37.89
N ALA A 52 10.60 24.29 38.20
CA ALA A 52 9.47 23.54 38.75
C ALA A 52 9.13 24.01 40.17
N ASP A 53 10.12 24.26 41.02
CA ASP A 53 9.93 24.75 42.39
C ASP A 53 9.34 26.16 42.40
N ALA A 54 9.90 27.09 41.61
CA ALA A 54 9.35 28.43 41.47
C ALA A 54 7.92 28.42 40.89
N ARG A 55 7.62 27.47 40.00
CA ARG A 55 6.28 27.28 39.47
C ARG A 55 5.33 26.71 40.52
N ALA A 56 5.79 25.77 41.34
CA ALA A 56 5.01 25.17 42.43
C ALA A 56 4.65 26.22 43.50
N GLU A 57 5.60 27.07 43.90
CA GLU A 57 5.33 28.18 44.82
C GLU A 57 4.27 29.14 44.26
N TRP A 58 4.40 29.52 42.99
CA TRP A 58 3.40 30.37 42.33
C TRP A 58 2.00 29.73 42.26
N LEU A 59 1.92 28.40 42.05
CA LEU A 59 0.65 27.66 42.07
C LEU A 59 0.04 27.64 43.47
N VAL A 60 0.85 27.44 44.51
CA VAL A 60 0.38 27.48 45.91
C VAL A 60 -0.18 28.86 46.25
N ASP A 61 0.49 29.93 45.84
CA ASP A 61 0.02 31.31 46.07
C ASP A 61 -1.32 31.59 45.34
N GLN A 62 -1.46 31.14 44.09
CA GLN A 62 -2.71 31.22 43.33
C GLN A 62 -3.86 30.49 44.02
N TRP A 63 -3.60 29.28 44.51
CA TRP A 63 -4.60 28.45 45.18
C TRP A 63 -5.14 29.09 46.45
N TRP A 64 -4.27 29.68 47.26
CA TRP A 64 -4.68 30.35 48.50
C TRP A 64 -5.35 31.72 48.26
N ALA A 65 -5.12 32.35 47.11
CA ALA A 65 -5.77 33.61 46.74
C ALA A 65 -7.23 33.40 46.28
N ASP A 66 -7.48 32.46 45.37
CA ASP A 66 -8.83 32.09 44.91
C ASP A 66 -8.83 30.64 44.38
N PRO A 67 -9.24 29.66 45.20
CA PRO A 67 -9.15 28.24 44.86
C PRO A 67 -10.00 27.86 43.63
N VAL A 68 -11.15 28.53 43.43
CA VAL A 68 -12.09 28.18 42.36
C VAL A 68 -11.56 28.66 41.00
N VAL A 69 -11.02 29.88 40.96
CA VAL A 69 -10.39 30.43 39.76
C VAL A 69 -9.10 29.69 39.45
N ALA A 70 -8.27 29.41 40.46
CA ALA A 70 -7.04 28.65 40.30
C ALA A 70 -7.32 27.25 39.73
N GLN A 71 -8.32 26.54 40.25
CA GLN A 71 -8.69 25.21 39.74
C GLN A 71 -9.15 25.25 38.27
N ALA A 72 -9.99 26.22 37.90
CA ALA A 72 -10.46 26.37 36.52
C ALA A 72 -9.31 26.67 35.54
N ASP A 73 -8.37 27.54 35.93
CA ASP A 73 -7.19 27.87 35.12
C ASP A 73 -6.23 26.68 34.98
N TRP A 74 -6.10 25.86 36.04
CA TRP A 74 -5.28 24.65 36.01
C TRP A 74 -5.89 23.58 35.11
N ASP A 75 -7.20 23.36 35.21
CA ASP A 75 -7.93 22.42 34.35
C ASP A 75 -7.81 22.84 32.87
N ALA A 76 -7.89 24.14 32.58
CA ALA A 76 -7.70 24.68 31.23
C ALA A 76 -6.26 24.50 30.72
N ALA A 77 -5.25 24.75 31.57
CA ALA A 77 -3.85 24.55 31.22
C ALA A 77 -3.53 23.06 30.98
N LEU A 78 -4.09 22.18 31.82
CA LEU A 78 -3.94 20.73 31.69
C LEU A 78 -4.62 20.21 30.41
N ALA A 79 -5.83 20.69 30.09
CA ALA A 79 -6.51 20.37 28.84
C ALA A 79 -5.71 20.84 27.61
N SER A 80 -5.09 22.03 27.67
CA SER A 80 -4.21 22.54 26.61
C SER A 80 -2.96 21.69 26.44
N LEU A 81 -2.35 21.25 27.55
CA LEU A 81 -1.17 20.36 27.52
C LEU A 81 -1.53 19.01 26.89
N TYR A 82 -2.63 18.38 27.30
CA TYR A 82 -3.10 17.13 26.70
C TYR A 82 -3.41 17.28 25.20
N ALA A 83 -4.02 18.39 24.78
CA ALA A 83 -4.26 18.65 23.37
C ALA A 83 -2.96 18.81 22.57
N GLN A 84 -1.92 19.36 23.19
CA GLN A 84 -0.61 19.57 22.58
C GLN A 84 0.19 18.26 22.47
N VAL A 85 0.21 17.44 23.53
CA VAL A 85 0.78 16.07 23.50
C VAL A 85 0.09 15.24 22.41
N ALA A 86 -1.24 15.22 22.37
CA ALA A 86 -1.99 14.49 21.34
C ALA A 86 -1.76 15.05 19.90
N ALA A 87 -1.36 16.31 19.76
CA ALA A 87 -1.00 16.89 18.46
C ALA A 87 0.43 16.51 18.05
N ASP A 88 1.35 16.42 19.00
CA ASP A 88 2.74 16.01 18.80
C ASP A 88 2.84 14.52 18.51
N ASP A 89 2.10 13.66 19.21
CA ASP A 89 2.00 12.22 18.93
C ASP A 89 1.49 11.94 17.51
N ARG A 90 0.46 12.69 17.07
CA ARG A 90 -0.03 12.62 15.69
C ARG A 90 1.02 13.07 14.67
N ARG A 91 1.86 14.05 15.02
CA ARG A 91 2.92 14.57 14.15
C ARG A 91 4.04 13.55 14.01
N ASP A 92 4.41 12.93 15.12
CA ASP A 92 5.45 11.90 15.21
C ASP A 92 5.02 10.62 14.47
N ALA A 93 3.76 10.21 14.59
CA ALA A 93 3.19 9.12 13.78
C ALA A 93 3.21 9.43 12.26
N VAL A 94 2.94 10.69 11.88
CA VAL A 94 3.02 11.14 10.47
C VAL A 94 4.47 11.18 9.98
N GLU A 95 5.43 11.60 10.81
CA GLU A 95 6.87 11.60 10.50
C GLU A 95 7.42 10.18 10.37
N ARG A 96 7.10 9.27 11.30
CA ARG A 96 7.41 7.84 11.21
C ARG A 96 6.83 7.22 9.93
N ARG A 97 5.60 7.58 9.58
CA ARG A 97 4.97 7.15 8.32
C ARG A 97 5.67 7.71 7.08
N THR A 98 6.19 8.94 7.12
CA THR A 98 6.95 9.51 5.99
C THR A 98 8.32 8.86 5.82
N VAL A 99 8.97 8.45 6.91
CA VAL A 99 10.20 7.65 6.87
C VAL A 99 9.95 6.26 6.27
N LEU A 100 8.83 5.61 6.61
CA LEU A 100 8.43 4.33 6.04
C LEU A 100 7.93 4.43 4.58
N ASP A 101 7.40 5.58 4.17
CA ASP A 101 6.91 5.84 2.81
C ASP A 101 8.00 6.29 1.82
N GLY A 102 9.21 6.61 2.29
CA GLY A 102 10.24 7.31 1.51
C GLY A 102 11.15 6.47 0.62
N ALA A 103 11.35 5.17 0.87
CA ALA A 103 12.29 4.35 0.09
C ALA A 103 11.70 2.98 -0.29
N PRO A 104 11.54 2.66 -1.59
CA PRO A 104 11.27 1.30 -2.00
C PRO A 104 12.48 0.43 -1.71
N GLY A 105 12.31 -0.62 -0.92
CA GLY A 105 13.37 -1.58 -0.71
C GLY A 105 13.18 -2.49 0.49
N LEU A 106 14.03 -3.51 0.52
CA LEU A 106 14.13 -4.48 1.62
C LEU A 106 14.34 -3.80 2.99
N GLY A 107 14.90 -2.58 3.04
CA GLY A 107 15.13 -1.85 4.30
C GLY A 107 13.84 -1.42 5.02
N SER A 108 12.85 -0.88 4.31
CA SER A 108 11.55 -0.51 4.92
C SER A 108 10.77 -1.74 5.37
N PHE A 109 10.85 -2.83 4.60
CA PHE A 109 10.25 -4.11 4.98
C PHE A 109 10.97 -4.76 6.17
N ALA A 110 12.30 -4.74 6.21
CA ALA A 110 13.09 -5.25 7.33
C ALA A 110 12.79 -4.47 8.62
N ALA A 111 12.73 -3.14 8.57
CA ALA A 111 12.35 -2.32 9.73
C ALA A 111 10.92 -2.65 10.23
N SER A 112 9.99 -2.93 9.32
CA SER A 112 8.65 -3.38 9.73
C SER A 112 8.63 -4.78 10.34
N LEU A 113 9.48 -5.68 9.85
CA LEU A 113 9.64 -7.02 10.43
C LEU A 113 10.31 -6.95 11.80
N GLU A 114 11.28 -6.06 12.04
CA GLU A 114 11.87 -5.86 13.36
C GLU A 114 10.83 -5.40 14.40
N VAL A 115 9.90 -4.52 14.01
CA VAL A 115 8.77 -4.10 14.87
C VAL A 115 7.81 -5.26 15.14
N LEU A 116 7.51 -6.08 14.14
CA LEU A 116 6.59 -7.21 14.27
C LEU A 116 7.22 -8.42 15.00
N ASP A 117 8.51 -8.69 14.82
CA ASP A 117 9.24 -9.75 15.53
C ASP A 117 9.51 -9.37 16.99
N GLY A 118 9.68 -8.07 17.27
CA GLY A 118 9.67 -7.54 18.63
C GLY A 118 8.37 -7.88 19.39
N ALA A 119 7.25 -8.08 18.68
CA ALA A 119 5.96 -8.41 19.27
C ALA A 119 5.93 -9.77 19.99
N ALA A 120 6.83 -10.69 19.64
CA ALA A 120 6.98 -11.96 20.37
C ALA A 120 7.68 -11.80 21.73
N ALA A 121 8.29 -10.63 22.01
CA ALA A 121 9.05 -10.33 23.23
C ALA A 121 8.40 -9.28 24.13
N TRP A 122 7.20 -8.80 23.83
CA TRP A 122 6.55 -7.75 24.61
C TRP A 122 6.01 -8.27 25.93
N THR A 123 6.36 -7.58 27.03
CA THR A 123 5.86 -7.94 28.35
C THR A 123 4.42 -7.46 28.54
N PRO A 124 3.65 -8.09 29.46
CA PRO A 124 2.30 -7.63 29.80
C PRO A 124 2.25 -6.16 30.22
N GLU A 125 3.31 -5.61 30.83
CA GLU A 125 3.37 -4.18 31.19
C GLU A 125 3.45 -3.28 29.95
N GLN A 126 4.16 -3.68 28.90
CA GLN A 126 4.25 -2.90 27.65
C GLN A 126 2.94 -2.90 26.88
N ALA A 127 2.22 -4.03 26.90
CA ALA A 127 0.89 -4.16 26.28
C ALA A 127 -0.22 -3.41 27.05
N ALA A 128 0.04 -2.99 28.29
CA ALA A 128 -0.91 -2.24 29.13
C ALA A 128 -0.84 -0.72 28.91
N VAL A 129 0.12 -0.22 28.11
CA VAL A 129 0.23 1.21 27.78
C VAL A 129 -0.94 1.62 26.87
N GLU A 130 -1.66 2.67 27.26
CA GLU A 130 -2.73 3.25 26.46
C GLU A 130 -2.19 3.72 25.10
N GLY A 131 -2.84 3.33 23.99
CA GLY A 131 -2.39 3.63 22.62
C GLY A 131 -1.46 2.57 21.98
N PHE A 132 -0.97 1.59 22.74
CA PHE A 132 -0.11 0.51 22.22
C PHE A 132 -0.73 -0.28 21.06
N VAL A 133 -2.05 -0.54 21.13
CA VAL A 133 -2.79 -1.25 20.08
C VAL A 133 -2.85 -0.41 18.79
N ASP A 134 -2.92 0.91 18.92
CA ASP A 134 -2.95 1.83 17.78
C ASP A 134 -1.56 1.92 17.11
N ASP A 135 -0.48 2.01 17.89
CA ASP A 135 0.90 1.99 17.38
C ASP A 135 1.26 0.65 16.70
N LEU A 136 0.86 -0.48 17.29
CA LEU A 136 1.05 -1.80 16.67
C LEU A 136 0.24 -1.92 15.38
N ALA A 137 -1.01 -1.46 15.37
CA ALA A 137 -1.86 -1.48 14.18
C ALA A 137 -1.26 -0.62 13.06
N ASP A 138 -0.80 0.59 13.37
CA ASP A 138 -0.16 1.49 12.41
C ASP A 138 1.17 0.93 11.88
N GLY A 139 1.97 0.30 12.75
CA GLY A 139 3.18 -0.42 12.37
C GLY A 139 2.89 -1.59 11.41
N ALA A 140 1.88 -2.41 11.72
CA ALA A 140 1.46 -3.52 10.87
C ALA A 140 0.90 -3.07 9.52
N ILE A 141 0.09 -2.00 9.50
CA ILE A 141 -0.43 -1.40 8.27
C ILE A 141 0.71 -0.86 7.40
N SER A 142 1.69 -0.19 8.02
CA SER A 142 2.86 0.33 7.32
C SER A 142 3.75 -0.79 6.78
N GLY A 143 3.96 -1.86 7.55
CA GLY A 143 4.67 -3.06 7.11
C GLY A 143 3.99 -3.77 5.94
N PHE A 144 2.66 -3.88 5.97
CA PHE A 144 1.89 -4.42 4.84
C PHE A 144 2.05 -3.55 3.58
N ALA A 145 2.00 -2.22 3.71
CA ALA A 145 2.22 -1.31 2.61
C ALA A 145 3.64 -1.42 2.03
N ALA A 146 4.66 -1.56 2.90
CA ALA A 146 6.05 -1.80 2.49
C ALA A 146 6.21 -3.13 1.75
N ALA A 147 5.60 -4.22 2.25
CA ALA A 147 5.59 -5.52 1.59
C ALA A 147 4.97 -5.44 0.18
N ARG A 148 3.85 -4.72 0.04
CA ARG A 148 3.22 -4.45 -1.26
C ARG A 148 4.13 -3.67 -2.21
N ARG A 149 4.91 -2.70 -1.72
CA ARG A 149 5.91 -1.99 -2.52
C ARG A 149 7.02 -2.92 -3.00
N VAL A 150 7.50 -3.83 -2.15
CA VAL A 150 8.50 -4.85 -2.52
C VAL A 150 7.94 -5.78 -3.60
N GLU A 151 6.70 -6.24 -3.46
CA GLU A 151 6.04 -7.08 -4.49
C GLU A 151 5.94 -6.35 -5.83
N ASN A 152 5.53 -5.08 -5.81
CA ASN A 152 5.45 -4.25 -7.01
C ASN A 152 6.85 -3.96 -7.61
N HIS A 153 7.89 -3.83 -6.80
CA HIS A 153 9.26 -3.70 -7.29
C HIS A 153 9.78 -5.02 -7.88
N ALA A 154 9.41 -6.17 -7.32
CA ALA A 154 9.69 -7.47 -7.93
C ALA A 154 9.02 -7.59 -9.31
N LEU A 155 7.84 -7.00 -9.50
CA LEU A 155 7.20 -6.89 -10.81
C LEU A 155 8.04 -6.05 -11.79
N TRP A 156 8.61 -4.91 -11.36
CA TRP A 156 9.57 -4.16 -12.18
C TRP A 156 10.73 -5.05 -12.64
N LEU A 157 11.34 -5.81 -11.72
CA LEU A 157 12.46 -6.70 -12.04
C LEU A 157 12.04 -7.78 -13.05
N GLN A 158 10.84 -8.34 -12.94
CA GLN A 158 10.30 -9.29 -13.93
C GLN A 158 10.20 -8.66 -15.32
N VAL A 159 9.68 -7.43 -15.42
CA VAL A 159 9.58 -6.69 -16.69
C VAL A 159 10.98 -6.35 -17.24
N ALA A 160 11.91 -5.93 -16.39
CA ALA A 160 13.29 -5.63 -16.77
C ALA A 160 14.03 -6.86 -17.30
N HIS A 161 13.91 -8.00 -16.62
CA HIS A 161 14.50 -9.25 -17.09
C HIS A 161 13.83 -9.77 -18.36
N ALA A 162 12.52 -9.65 -18.49
CA ALA A 162 11.84 -9.96 -19.75
C ALA A 162 12.40 -9.11 -20.91
N ALA A 163 12.65 -7.81 -20.69
CA ALA A 163 13.27 -6.95 -21.71
C ALA A 163 14.68 -7.43 -22.09
N VAL A 164 15.48 -7.89 -21.12
CA VAL A 164 16.80 -8.47 -21.39
C VAL A 164 16.68 -9.73 -22.26
N VAL A 165 15.73 -10.62 -21.95
CA VAL A 165 15.50 -11.84 -22.75
C VAL A 165 15.02 -11.49 -24.14
N VAL A 166 14.05 -10.59 -24.29
CA VAL A 166 13.58 -10.11 -25.61
C VAL A 166 14.74 -9.50 -26.39
N ARG A 167 15.57 -8.64 -25.79
CA ARG A 167 16.77 -8.07 -26.43
C ARG A 167 17.80 -9.13 -26.81
N ALA A 168 17.97 -10.18 -26.01
CA ALA A 168 18.85 -11.29 -26.35
C ALA A 168 18.33 -12.12 -27.53
N PHE A 169 17.01 -12.33 -27.61
CA PHE A 169 16.38 -13.06 -28.71
C PHE A 169 16.31 -12.23 -30.00
N THR A 170 16.08 -10.92 -29.91
CA THR A 170 16.04 -9.99 -31.05
C THR A 170 17.44 -9.54 -31.51
N GLY A 171 18.39 -9.44 -30.58
CA GLY A 171 19.78 -9.08 -30.80
C GLY A 171 20.72 -10.28 -30.89
N ARG A 172 20.80 -10.89 -32.09
CA ARG A 172 21.76 -11.93 -32.51
C ARG A 172 21.59 -13.33 -31.88
N THR A 173 20.74 -14.14 -32.50
CA THR A 173 21.02 -15.58 -32.65
C THR A 173 21.27 -15.91 -34.14
N PRO A 174 22.53 -15.93 -34.62
CA PRO A 174 22.86 -16.30 -36.00
C PRO A 174 22.68 -17.80 -36.35
N SER A 175 22.06 -18.61 -35.49
CA SER A 175 22.17 -20.07 -35.59
C SER A 175 20.88 -20.84 -35.90
N LEU A 176 19.77 -20.18 -36.24
CA LEU A 176 18.61 -20.89 -36.79
C LEU A 176 18.12 -20.25 -38.11
N PRO A 177 18.78 -20.54 -39.25
CA PRO A 177 18.14 -20.38 -40.54
C PRO A 177 17.01 -21.40 -40.65
N ARG A 178 15.80 -21.03 -40.20
CA ARG A 178 14.60 -21.81 -40.51
C ARG A 178 14.17 -21.45 -41.93
N ARG A 179 14.72 -22.18 -42.90
CA ARG A 179 14.09 -22.33 -44.21
C ARG A 179 12.71 -22.95 -43.97
N THR A 180 11.64 -22.33 -44.48
CA THR A 180 10.45 -23.11 -44.83
C THR A 180 10.89 -24.23 -45.79
N ARG A 181 10.15 -25.35 -45.89
CA ARG A 181 10.41 -26.35 -46.95
C ARG A 181 10.52 -25.73 -48.35
N SER A 182 9.98 -24.53 -48.55
CA SER A 182 9.96 -23.75 -49.79
C SER A 182 11.10 -22.74 -49.98
N GLY A 183 12.01 -22.56 -49.01
CA GLY A 183 13.22 -21.73 -49.18
C GLY A 183 13.01 -20.22 -49.28
N ARG A 184 11.86 -19.67 -48.86
CA ARG A 184 11.62 -18.22 -48.86
C ARG A 184 12.12 -17.57 -47.57
N LEU A 185 12.69 -16.37 -47.71
CA LEU A 185 12.96 -15.45 -46.59
C LEU A 185 11.64 -14.80 -46.16
N LEU A 186 11.31 -14.91 -44.87
CA LEU A 186 10.10 -14.38 -44.26
C LEU A 186 10.50 -13.19 -43.38
N THR A 187 10.07 -11.98 -43.72
CA THR A 187 10.38 -10.75 -42.97
C THR A 187 9.08 -9.96 -42.77
N ASP A 188 8.46 -10.17 -41.60
CA ASP A 188 7.54 -9.28 -40.83
C ASP A 188 6.87 -10.10 -39.70
N ASP A 189 6.63 -11.40 -39.90
CA ASP A 189 6.09 -12.33 -38.88
C ASP A 189 7.12 -12.74 -37.80
N GLN A 190 8.37 -12.28 -37.88
CA GLN A 190 9.46 -12.77 -37.02
C GLN A 190 9.40 -12.21 -35.59
N ASP A 191 9.02 -10.95 -35.39
CA ASP A 191 8.96 -10.34 -34.06
C ASP A 191 7.83 -10.95 -33.21
N VAL A 192 6.69 -11.24 -33.84
CA VAL A 192 5.55 -11.90 -33.18
C VAL A 192 5.90 -13.33 -32.74
N LEU A 193 6.71 -14.05 -33.53
CA LEU A 193 7.18 -15.38 -33.18
C LEU A 193 8.25 -15.36 -32.07
N VAL A 194 9.08 -14.32 -32.03
CA VAL A 194 10.06 -14.10 -30.96
C VAL A 194 9.34 -13.84 -29.64
N ASP A 195 8.34 -12.96 -29.61
CA ASP A 195 7.57 -12.68 -28.40
C ASP A 195 6.86 -13.92 -27.86
N GLY A 196 6.25 -14.73 -28.75
CA GLY A 196 5.60 -15.98 -28.38
C GLY A 196 6.57 -17.02 -27.81
N SER A 197 7.78 -17.12 -28.37
CA SER A 197 8.83 -18.02 -27.87
C SER A 197 9.37 -17.56 -26.52
N VAL A 198 9.67 -16.27 -26.37
CA VAL A 198 10.15 -15.69 -25.10
C VAL A 198 9.10 -15.86 -24.01
N ALA A 199 7.82 -15.61 -24.32
CA ALA A 199 6.74 -15.81 -23.37
C ALA A 199 6.63 -17.27 -22.90
N LEU A 200 6.85 -18.25 -23.78
CA LEU A 200 6.84 -19.67 -23.41
C LEU A 200 8.01 -20.01 -22.47
N GLU A 201 9.23 -19.60 -22.80
CA GLU A 201 10.42 -19.84 -21.97
C GLU A 201 10.26 -19.22 -20.58
N LEU A 202 9.78 -17.97 -20.51
CA LEU A 202 9.51 -17.28 -19.24
C LEU A 202 8.40 -17.97 -18.45
N ALA A 203 7.35 -18.45 -19.12
CA ALA A 203 6.25 -19.16 -18.46
C ALA A 203 6.74 -20.45 -17.77
N VAL A 204 7.54 -21.25 -18.49
CA VAL A 204 8.12 -22.49 -17.96
C VAL A 204 9.09 -22.19 -16.81
N ALA A 205 10.02 -21.25 -17.00
CA ALA A 205 11.04 -20.93 -16.00
C ALA A 205 10.46 -20.34 -14.70
N ALA A 206 9.42 -19.51 -14.81
CA ALA A 206 8.81 -18.85 -13.66
C ALA A 206 7.58 -19.59 -13.08
N GLY A 207 7.16 -20.71 -13.68
CA GLY A 207 5.96 -21.44 -13.25
C GLY A 207 4.67 -20.62 -13.37
N ILE A 208 4.56 -19.76 -14.38
CA ILE A 208 3.39 -18.89 -14.63
C ILE A 208 2.69 -19.27 -15.92
N THR A 209 1.47 -18.76 -16.12
CA THR A 209 0.74 -18.99 -17.37
C THR A 209 1.42 -18.26 -18.53
N GLN A 210 1.35 -18.85 -19.73
CA GLN A 210 1.86 -18.23 -20.96
C GLN A 210 1.22 -16.85 -21.22
N GLY A 211 -0.06 -16.68 -20.89
CA GLY A 211 -0.74 -15.37 -21.00
C GLY A 211 -0.15 -14.30 -20.08
N LYS A 212 0.25 -14.66 -18.85
CA LYS A 212 0.93 -13.72 -17.94
C LYS A 212 2.33 -13.38 -18.47
N ALA A 213 3.08 -14.37 -18.92
CA ALA A 213 4.41 -14.17 -19.50
C ALA A 213 4.35 -13.28 -20.76
N ALA A 214 3.39 -13.50 -21.65
CA ALA A 214 3.17 -12.65 -22.83
C ALA A 214 2.83 -11.21 -22.46
N ALA A 215 2.04 -10.99 -21.40
CA ALA A 215 1.75 -9.64 -20.91
C ALA A 215 2.98 -8.97 -20.27
N LEU A 216 3.89 -9.73 -19.64
CA LEU A 216 5.17 -9.22 -19.14
C LEU A 216 6.10 -8.83 -20.30
N VAL A 217 6.13 -9.64 -21.37
CA VAL A 217 6.86 -9.32 -22.61
C VAL A 217 6.30 -8.05 -23.25
N ASP A 218 4.97 -7.91 -23.37
CA ASP A 218 4.33 -6.71 -23.90
C ASP A 218 4.66 -5.46 -23.08
N ALA A 219 4.64 -5.58 -21.75
CA ALA A 219 5.05 -4.50 -20.84
C ALA A 219 6.55 -4.17 -21.01
N ALA A 220 7.41 -5.18 -21.14
CA ALA A 220 8.85 -5.02 -21.31
C ALA A 220 9.19 -4.28 -22.61
N THR A 221 8.55 -4.69 -23.71
CA THR A 221 8.70 -4.04 -25.01
C THR A 221 8.21 -2.59 -24.94
N THR A 222 6.99 -2.37 -24.44
CA THR A 222 6.39 -1.03 -24.36
C THR A 222 7.17 -0.06 -23.46
N LEU A 223 7.60 -0.51 -22.28
CA LEU A 223 8.21 0.35 -21.27
C LEU A 223 9.72 0.55 -21.46
N ILE A 224 10.46 -0.50 -21.83
CA ILE A 224 11.93 -0.51 -21.77
C ILE A 224 12.58 -0.55 -23.15
N ILE A 225 12.00 -1.30 -24.10
CA ILE A 225 12.56 -1.41 -25.45
C ILE A 225 12.18 -0.17 -26.26
N ASP A 226 10.89 0.15 -26.28
CA ASP A 226 10.33 1.24 -27.07
C ASP A 226 10.30 2.59 -26.32
N ASP A 227 10.50 2.58 -24.99
CA ASP A 227 10.48 3.76 -24.12
C ASP A 227 9.23 4.65 -24.34
N ARG A 228 8.06 4.00 -24.49
CA ARG A 228 6.81 4.69 -24.83
C ARG A 228 6.17 5.40 -23.65
N LEU A 229 6.39 4.88 -22.44
CA LEU A 229 5.71 5.30 -21.21
C LEU A 229 6.71 5.50 -20.05
N PRO A 230 7.61 6.51 -20.14
CA PRO A 230 8.66 6.71 -19.16
C PRO A 230 8.15 6.97 -17.73
N LEU A 231 7.01 7.66 -17.56
CA LEU A 231 6.45 7.90 -16.22
C LEU A 231 5.86 6.61 -15.62
N THR A 232 5.23 5.77 -16.44
CA THR A 232 4.78 4.45 -16.00
C THR A 232 5.94 3.54 -15.63
N MET A 233 7.01 3.55 -16.42
CA MET A 233 8.24 2.83 -16.11
C MET A 233 8.81 3.28 -14.75
N GLN A 234 8.89 4.58 -14.51
CA GLN A 234 9.39 5.12 -13.25
C GLN A 234 8.52 4.69 -12.05
N ALA A 235 7.20 4.83 -12.14
CA ALA A 235 6.28 4.43 -11.07
C ALA A 235 6.35 2.93 -10.76
N LEU A 236 6.56 2.10 -11.79
CA LEU A 236 6.77 0.67 -11.63
C LEU A 236 8.11 0.37 -10.93
N ARG A 237 9.20 1.03 -11.35
CA ARG A 237 10.54 0.90 -10.74
C ARG A 237 10.52 1.28 -9.26
N GLU A 238 9.75 2.29 -8.89
CA GLU A 238 9.56 2.73 -7.51
C GLU A 238 8.60 1.83 -6.68
N GLY A 239 8.04 0.76 -7.27
CA GLY A 239 7.10 -0.13 -6.57
C GLY A 239 5.75 0.49 -6.27
N ARG A 240 5.39 1.61 -6.91
CA ARG A 240 4.12 2.34 -6.70
C ARG A 240 2.99 1.87 -7.62
N LEU A 241 3.33 1.08 -8.64
CA LEU A 241 2.40 0.54 -9.63
C LEU A 241 2.28 -0.99 -9.47
N ASP A 242 1.05 -1.47 -9.32
CA ASP A 242 0.77 -2.91 -9.29
C ASP A 242 0.52 -3.50 -10.70
N TRP A 243 0.42 -4.83 -10.77
CA TRP A 243 0.18 -5.55 -12.02
C TRP A 243 -1.11 -5.15 -12.72
N ALA A 244 -2.19 -4.94 -11.97
CA ALA A 244 -3.51 -4.65 -12.55
C ALA A 244 -3.52 -3.28 -13.24
N ARG A 245 -2.94 -2.27 -12.58
CA ARG A 245 -2.77 -0.92 -13.12
C ARG A 245 -1.79 -0.89 -14.29
N LEU A 246 -0.65 -1.58 -14.17
CA LEU A 246 0.33 -1.71 -15.26
C LEU A 246 -0.33 -2.26 -16.52
N ARG A 247 -0.99 -3.42 -16.40
CA ARG A 247 -1.67 -4.07 -17.54
C ARG A 247 -2.71 -3.13 -18.15
N MET A 248 -3.44 -2.39 -17.33
CA MET A 248 -4.46 -1.46 -17.81
C MET A 248 -3.87 -0.29 -18.60
N VAL A 249 -2.77 0.30 -18.15
CA VAL A 249 -2.07 1.36 -18.90
C VAL A 249 -1.55 0.80 -20.23
N VAL A 250 -0.75 -0.26 -20.19
CA VAL A 250 -0.13 -0.86 -21.39
C VAL A 250 -1.18 -1.26 -22.42
N THR A 251 -2.24 -1.98 -22.01
CA THR A 251 -3.30 -2.43 -22.92
C THR A 251 -4.02 -1.25 -23.58
N ARG A 252 -4.29 -0.18 -22.82
CA ARG A 252 -5.07 0.95 -23.32
C ARG A 252 -4.26 1.91 -24.17
N THR A 253 -2.96 2.03 -23.96
CA THR A 253 -2.09 2.92 -24.74
C THR A 253 -1.42 2.22 -25.93
N ARG A 254 -1.44 0.88 -26.00
CA ARG A 254 -0.85 0.07 -27.08
C ARG A 254 -1.11 0.63 -28.48
N ASP A 255 -2.37 0.99 -28.71
CA ASP A 255 -2.93 1.44 -29.98
C ASP A 255 -2.77 2.93 -30.28
N LEU A 256 -2.25 3.71 -29.34
CA LEU A 256 -2.01 5.14 -29.51
C LEU A 256 -0.70 5.36 -30.27
N THR A 257 -0.54 6.54 -30.87
CA THR A 257 0.79 6.99 -31.34
C THR A 257 1.71 7.19 -30.13
N LEU A 258 3.03 7.28 -30.36
CA LEU A 258 3.99 7.56 -29.29
C LEU A 258 3.65 8.86 -28.56
N ASP A 259 3.35 9.93 -29.30
CA ASP A 259 3.03 11.24 -28.74
C ASP A 259 1.73 11.21 -27.93
N ASN A 260 0.69 10.53 -28.42
CA ASN A 260 -0.57 10.39 -27.69
C ASN A 260 -0.40 9.54 -26.44
N ALA A 261 0.39 8.46 -26.49
CA ALA A 261 0.67 7.63 -25.32
C ALA A 261 1.38 8.44 -24.21
N ARG A 262 2.39 9.25 -24.58
CA ARG A 262 3.10 10.15 -23.67
C ARG A 262 2.19 11.25 -23.10
N ALA A 263 1.34 11.85 -23.92
CA ALA A 263 0.36 12.82 -23.45
C ALA A 263 -0.63 12.21 -22.45
N VAL A 264 -1.09 10.98 -22.68
CA VAL A 264 -2.01 10.27 -21.78
C VAL A 264 -1.34 9.99 -20.44
N GLU A 265 -0.11 9.45 -20.41
CA GLU A 265 0.55 9.21 -19.12
C GLU A 265 0.86 10.51 -18.37
N ALA A 266 1.23 11.59 -19.07
CA ALA A 266 1.50 12.88 -18.44
C ALA A 266 0.24 13.45 -17.76
N LEU A 267 -0.94 13.31 -18.37
CA LEU A 267 -2.21 13.69 -17.74
C LEU A 267 -2.60 12.76 -16.60
N LEU A 268 -2.39 11.45 -16.76
CA LEU A 268 -2.67 10.46 -15.72
C LEU A 268 -1.89 10.80 -14.44
N TYR A 269 -0.57 10.93 -14.53
CA TYR A 269 0.29 11.17 -13.36
C TYR A 269 0.21 12.60 -12.81
N ARG A 270 -0.33 13.57 -13.57
CA ARG A 270 -0.70 14.89 -13.05
C ARG A 270 -1.90 14.84 -12.11
N THR A 271 -2.73 13.80 -12.21
CA THR A 271 -3.90 13.63 -11.34
C THR A 271 -3.43 13.35 -9.91
N ARG A 272 -3.71 14.29 -9.00
CA ARG A 272 -3.30 14.18 -7.59
C ARG A 272 -3.85 12.90 -6.96
N GLY A 273 -2.99 12.14 -6.27
CA GLY A 273 -3.41 10.96 -5.52
C GLY A 273 -3.75 9.75 -6.39
N VAL A 274 -3.33 9.70 -7.66
CA VAL A 274 -3.75 8.64 -8.59
C VAL A 274 -3.17 7.27 -8.23
N LEU A 275 -1.96 7.23 -7.66
CA LEU A 275 -1.28 5.99 -7.26
C LEU A 275 -1.70 5.53 -5.85
N GLU A 276 -2.09 6.48 -5.01
CA GLU A 276 -2.54 6.29 -3.63
C GLU A 276 -4.00 5.83 -3.57
N GLY A 277 -4.79 6.06 -4.62
CA GLY A 277 -6.19 5.67 -4.70
C GLY A 277 -6.42 4.24 -5.21
N GLY A 278 -7.59 3.67 -4.94
CA GLY A 278 -7.96 2.34 -5.44
C GLY A 278 -8.01 2.23 -6.98
N ILE A 279 -8.04 0.99 -7.49
CA ILE A 279 -8.00 0.68 -8.94
C ILE A 279 -9.06 1.42 -9.76
N ARG A 280 -10.27 1.61 -9.21
CA ARG A 280 -11.37 2.35 -9.88
C ARG A 280 -11.03 3.82 -10.10
N ARG A 281 -10.35 4.47 -9.14
CA ARG A 281 -9.93 5.88 -9.28
C ARG A 281 -8.86 5.99 -10.36
N PHE A 282 -7.90 5.07 -10.35
CA PHE A 282 -6.87 5.01 -11.38
C PHE A 282 -7.48 4.79 -12.77
N ASP A 283 -8.44 3.85 -12.90
CA ASP A 283 -9.16 3.59 -14.15
C ASP A 283 -9.93 4.82 -14.66
N THR A 284 -10.63 5.50 -13.75
CA THR A 284 -11.37 6.73 -14.07
C THR A 284 -10.42 7.83 -14.58
N ALA A 285 -9.28 8.03 -13.90
CA ALA A 285 -8.27 9.00 -14.29
C ALA A 285 -7.63 8.67 -15.64
N LEU A 286 -7.30 7.40 -15.88
CA LEU A 286 -6.78 6.94 -17.16
C LEU A 286 -7.79 7.14 -18.30
N THR A 287 -9.06 6.84 -18.04
CA THR A 287 -10.14 7.06 -19.00
C THR A 287 -10.29 8.54 -19.35
N ALA A 288 -10.29 9.41 -18.34
CA ALA A 288 -10.34 10.85 -18.54
C ALA A 288 -9.12 11.37 -19.33
N ALA A 289 -7.91 10.89 -19.02
CA ALA A 289 -6.69 11.24 -19.74
C ALA A 289 -6.75 10.80 -21.21
N MET A 290 -7.22 9.58 -21.50
CA MET A 290 -7.41 9.12 -22.88
C MET A 290 -8.42 9.98 -23.65
N LEU A 291 -9.57 10.28 -23.05
CA LEU A 291 -10.61 11.11 -23.68
C LEU A 291 -10.12 12.53 -23.96
N ALA A 292 -9.29 13.09 -23.08
CA ALA A 292 -8.72 14.42 -23.24
C ALA A 292 -7.69 14.50 -24.38
N VAL A 293 -6.89 13.44 -24.58
CA VAL A 293 -5.85 13.40 -25.63
C VAL A 293 -6.43 13.02 -26.98
N ASP A 294 -7.40 12.10 -26.99
CA ASP A 294 -7.85 11.48 -28.22
C ASP A 294 -9.36 11.24 -28.16
N ALA A 295 -10.13 12.32 -28.27
CA ALA A 295 -11.59 12.28 -28.43
C ALA A 295 -12.00 11.44 -29.66
N ASP A 296 -11.14 11.38 -30.67
CA ASP A 296 -11.29 10.58 -31.89
C ASP A 296 -10.67 9.17 -31.79
N ALA A 297 -9.99 8.81 -30.68
CA ALA A 297 -9.32 7.51 -30.49
C ALA A 297 -10.31 6.39 -30.70
N GLU A 298 -11.49 6.55 -30.13
CA GLU A 298 -12.52 5.54 -30.13
C GLU A 298 -13.12 5.39 -31.52
N ALA A 299 -13.28 6.48 -32.28
CA ALA A 299 -13.64 6.43 -33.69
C ALA A 299 -12.55 5.76 -34.54
N ASN A 300 -11.27 6.03 -34.25
CA ASN A 300 -10.11 5.45 -34.90
C ASN A 300 -9.94 3.95 -34.57
N ARG A 301 -10.20 3.52 -33.32
CA ARG A 301 -10.24 2.11 -32.89
C ARG A 301 -11.39 1.37 -33.55
N ARG A 302 -12.60 1.95 -33.58
CA ARG A 302 -13.72 1.39 -34.34
C ARG A 302 -13.38 1.25 -35.81
N ARG A 303 -12.72 2.25 -36.42
CA ARG A 303 -12.26 2.18 -37.82
C ARG A 303 -11.20 1.10 -38.03
N ARG A 304 -10.25 0.93 -37.11
CA ARG A 304 -9.21 -0.12 -37.17
C ARG A 304 -9.77 -1.52 -36.94
N ASN A 305 -10.65 -1.71 -35.96
CA ASN A 305 -11.38 -2.98 -35.76
C ASN A 305 -12.26 -3.35 -36.96
N ARG A 306 -12.82 -2.36 -37.67
CA ARG A 306 -13.50 -2.59 -38.96
C ARG A 306 -12.54 -3.00 -40.08
N LYS A 307 -11.26 -2.60 -40.03
CA LYS A 307 -10.24 -3.01 -41.03
C LYS A 307 -9.62 -4.36 -40.69
N GLY A 308 -9.42 -4.68 -39.40
CA GLY A 308 -8.90 -5.95 -38.89
C GLY A 308 -9.93 -7.07 -38.79
N ARG A 309 -11.02 -7.00 -39.57
CA ARG A 309 -12.03 -8.07 -39.62
C ARG A 309 -11.37 -9.35 -40.13
N ARG A 310 -11.24 -10.34 -39.26
CA ARG A 310 -10.74 -11.66 -39.63
C ARG A 310 -11.60 -12.74 -39.00
N VAL A 311 -11.82 -13.79 -39.77
CA VAL A 311 -12.41 -15.04 -39.32
C VAL A 311 -11.40 -16.11 -39.65
N SER A 312 -11.01 -16.89 -38.64
CA SER A 312 -10.15 -18.05 -38.83
C SER A 312 -10.79 -19.26 -38.20
N ILE A 313 -10.69 -20.38 -38.89
CA ILE A 313 -11.07 -21.69 -38.38
C ILE A 313 -9.82 -22.57 -38.35
N GLN A 314 -9.56 -23.19 -37.20
CA GLN A 314 -8.49 -24.16 -37.04
C GLN A 314 -9.12 -25.49 -36.66
N THR A 315 -9.02 -26.48 -37.53
CA THR A 315 -9.46 -27.84 -37.24
C THR A 315 -8.48 -28.48 -36.26
N THR A 316 -8.99 -29.12 -35.22
CA THR A 316 -8.22 -29.94 -34.28
C THR A 316 -8.36 -31.42 -34.63
N ASP A 317 -7.42 -32.24 -34.20
CA ASP A 317 -7.33 -33.65 -34.60
C ASP A 317 -8.52 -34.49 -34.08
N ASP A 318 -9.22 -34.01 -33.04
CA ASP A 318 -10.35 -34.71 -32.40
C ASP A 318 -11.70 -34.46 -33.10
N GLY A 319 -11.69 -33.98 -34.34
CA GLY A 319 -12.91 -33.64 -35.10
C GLY A 319 -13.60 -32.34 -34.64
N ALA A 320 -13.08 -31.67 -33.62
CA ALA A 320 -13.49 -30.33 -33.23
C ALA A 320 -12.77 -29.25 -34.06
N ALA A 321 -13.31 -28.03 -34.09
CA ALA A 321 -12.65 -26.89 -34.73
C ALA A 321 -12.75 -25.65 -33.85
N LEU A 322 -11.64 -24.91 -33.74
CA LEU A 322 -11.60 -23.61 -33.11
C LEU A 322 -12.01 -22.54 -34.12
N PHE A 323 -13.12 -21.88 -33.86
CA PHE A 323 -13.58 -20.72 -34.61
C PHE A 323 -13.21 -19.44 -33.87
N THR A 324 -12.40 -18.58 -34.50
CA THR A 324 -12.04 -17.27 -33.96
C THR A 324 -12.53 -16.18 -34.91
N ALA A 325 -13.36 -15.27 -34.39
CA ALA A 325 -13.80 -14.08 -35.10
C ALA A 325 -13.32 -12.82 -34.38
N VAL A 326 -12.72 -11.90 -35.13
CA VAL A 326 -12.34 -10.57 -34.65
C VAL A 326 -13.03 -9.54 -35.53
N GLY A 327 -13.80 -8.64 -34.91
CA GLY A 327 -14.60 -7.64 -35.61
C GLY A 327 -15.30 -6.67 -34.66
N PRO A 328 -16.22 -5.84 -35.15
CA PRO A 328 -17.02 -4.94 -34.31
C PRO A 328 -17.80 -5.71 -33.24
N GLY A 329 -17.76 -5.27 -31.99
CA GLY A 329 -18.35 -5.99 -30.86
C GLY A 329 -19.82 -6.38 -31.07
N GLU A 330 -20.65 -5.45 -31.54
CA GLU A 330 -22.06 -5.71 -31.85
C GLU A 330 -22.24 -6.84 -32.88
N ALA A 331 -21.41 -6.86 -33.93
CA ALA A 331 -21.47 -7.87 -34.98
C ALA A 331 -20.95 -9.24 -34.50
N VAL A 332 -19.89 -9.26 -33.69
CA VAL A 332 -19.36 -10.49 -33.09
C VAL A 332 -20.34 -11.07 -32.08
N THR A 333 -20.95 -10.24 -31.24
CA THR A 333 -22.00 -10.66 -30.30
C THR A 333 -23.23 -11.18 -31.03
N ALA A 334 -23.65 -10.53 -32.13
CA ALA A 334 -24.76 -11.03 -32.94
C ALA A 334 -24.44 -12.41 -33.57
N ALA A 335 -23.22 -12.59 -34.09
CA ALA A 335 -22.78 -13.88 -34.62
C ALA A 335 -22.71 -14.96 -33.53
N TYR A 336 -22.19 -14.63 -32.35
CA TYR A 336 -22.19 -15.52 -31.19
C TYR A 336 -23.60 -15.96 -30.80
N ASN A 337 -24.54 -15.02 -30.68
CA ASN A 337 -25.93 -15.31 -30.32
C ASN A 337 -26.60 -16.23 -31.35
N GLY A 338 -26.31 -16.03 -32.64
CA GLY A 338 -26.80 -16.91 -33.71
C GLY A 338 -26.25 -18.34 -33.61
N LEU A 339 -24.94 -18.48 -33.38
CA LEU A 339 -24.30 -19.79 -33.20
C LEU A 339 -24.80 -20.50 -31.93
N ASP A 340 -24.95 -19.77 -30.83
CA ASP A 340 -25.47 -20.27 -29.56
C ASP A 340 -26.93 -20.70 -29.68
N ALA A 341 -27.77 -19.94 -30.40
CA ALA A 341 -29.14 -20.34 -30.70
C ALA A 341 -29.21 -21.61 -31.56
N ALA A 342 -28.36 -21.72 -32.59
CA ALA A 342 -28.27 -22.91 -33.43
C ALA A 342 -27.80 -24.14 -32.63
N ALA A 343 -26.79 -23.97 -31.77
CA ALA A 343 -26.30 -25.04 -30.91
C ALA A 343 -27.38 -25.52 -29.93
N ARG A 344 -28.13 -24.60 -29.29
CA ARG A 344 -29.27 -24.97 -28.43
C ARG A 344 -30.36 -25.69 -29.21
N TYR A 345 -30.65 -25.25 -30.43
CA TYR A 345 -31.64 -25.90 -31.29
C TYR A 345 -31.22 -27.34 -31.62
N LEU A 346 -29.98 -27.55 -32.04
CA LEU A 346 -29.45 -28.88 -32.37
C LEU A 346 -29.46 -29.83 -31.15
N ARG A 347 -29.03 -29.34 -29.98
CA ARG A 347 -29.14 -30.10 -28.71
C ARG A 347 -30.57 -30.48 -28.37
N ALA A 348 -31.54 -29.57 -28.58
CA ALA A 348 -32.95 -29.85 -28.34
C ALA A 348 -33.53 -30.90 -29.31
N HIS A 349 -32.89 -31.12 -30.47
CA HIS A 349 -33.33 -32.06 -31.50
C HIS A 349 -32.46 -33.33 -31.58
N GLY A 350 -31.68 -33.62 -30.52
CA GLY A 350 -30.99 -34.89 -30.35
C GLY A 350 -29.58 -34.97 -30.94
N ASP A 351 -28.99 -33.84 -31.33
CA ASP A 351 -27.57 -33.76 -31.65
C ASP A 351 -26.79 -33.55 -30.31
N PRO A 352 -25.90 -34.49 -29.90
CA PRO A 352 -25.29 -34.50 -28.57
C PRO A 352 -24.36 -33.32 -28.26
#